data_AF-E3JWC0-F1
#
_entry.id   AF-E3JWC0-F1
#
_cell.length_a   1.000
_cell.length_b   1.000
_cell.length_c   1.000
_cell.angle_alpha   90.00
_cell.angle_beta   90.00
_cell.angle_gamma   90.00
#
_symmetry.space_group_name_H-M   'P 1'
#
loop_
_entity.id
_entity.type
_entity.pdbx_description
1 polymer ?
#
loop_
_entity_poly.entity_id
_entity_poly.type
_entity_poly.pdbx_seq_one_letter_code
_entity_poly.pdbx_strand_id
1 'polypeptide(L)'
;MSKLLQHQIKKVVPERMKWMKSAIKQKYFDSFSALTMANSNQFHTICLDTQPPIFYLNNVSHSIIAVIKKLNRASKAKGNGCLAAYTFDASPTAVIYAPQRNMHKLLNLILHYFPLPGLRGRMQLDICIRMDI
;
A
#
# COMPACT_ATOMS: atom_id res chain seq x y z
N MET A 1 23.20 12.78 1.23
CA MET A 1 22.46 11.79 0.42
C MET A 1 22.25 10.54 1.26
N SER A 2 21.03 10.05 1.40
CA SER A 2 20.71 8.83 2.16
C SER A 2 21.56 7.64 1.67
N LYS A 3 22.22 6.92 2.60
CA LYS A 3 22.96 5.69 2.26
C LYS A 3 22.02 4.57 1.85
N LEU A 4 20.80 4.54 2.40
CA LEU A 4 19.75 3.58 2.05
C LEU A 4 19.29 3.76 0.59
N LEU A 5 19.19 5.00 0.10
CA LEU A 5 18.84 5.29 -1.29
C LEU A 5 19.86 4.71 -2.28
N GLN A 6 21.15 4.85 -1.99
CA GLN A 6 22.22 4.31 -2.85
C GLN A 6 22.17 2.78 -2.92
N HIS A 7 21.92 2.11 -1.79
CA HIS A 7 21.72 0.66 -1.75
C HIS A 7 20.46 0.24 -2.53
N GLN A 8 19.36 0.99 -2.36
CA GLN A 8 18.10 0.70 -3.04
C GLN A 8 18.28 0.73 -4.56
N ILE A 9 18.89 1.79 -5.10
CA ILE A 9 19.11 1.95 -6.55
C ILE A 9 19.99 0.82 -7.11
N LYS A 10 21.09 0.50 -6.41
CA LYS A 10 22.10 -0.44 -6.92
C LYS A 10 21.69 -1.91 -6.80
N LYS A 11 20.87 -2.27 -5.80
CA LYS A 11 20.60 -3.67 -5.46
C LYS A 11 19.12 -4.01 -5.45
N VAL A 12 18.30 -3.19 -4.78
CA VAL A 12 16.89 -3.55 -4.50
C VAL A 12 15.98 -3.32 -5.71
N VAL A 13 16.09 -2.17 -6.38
CA VAL A 13 15.18 -1.83 -7.51
C VAL A 13 15.31 -2.83 -8.67
N PRO A 14 16.51 -3.19 -9.15
CA PRO A 14 16.63 -4.12 -10.28
C PRO A 14 15.97 -5.48 -10.03
N GLU A 15 16.19 -6.06 -8.85
CA GLU A 15 15.61 -7.35 -8.47
C GLU A 15 14.10 -7.27 -8.32
N ARG A 16 13.59 -6.26 -7.59
CA ARG A 16 12.15 -6.08 -7.40
C ARG A 16 11.42 -5.79 -8.71
N MET A 17 12.05 -5.08 -9.65
CA MET A 17 11.47 -4.87 -10.98
C MET A 17 11.32 -6.19 -11.74
N LYS A 18 12.29 -7.11 -11.65
CA LYS A 18 12.17 -8.45 -12.23
C LYS A 18 11.00 -9.22 -11.61
N TRP A 19 10.90 -9.23 -10.28
CA TRP A 19 9.82 -9.92 -9.57
C TRP A 19 8.45 -9.30 -9.83
N MET A 20 8.36 -7.98 -9.88
CA MET A 20 7.12 -7.25 -10.15
C MET A 20 6.62 -7.54 -11.57
N LYS A 21 7.50 -7.49 -12.58
CA LYS A 21 7.17 -7.88 -13.96
C LYS A 21 6.63 -9.32 -14.02
N SER A 22 7.25 -10.24 -13.29
CA SER A 22 6.81 -11.63 -13.20
C SER A 22 5.44 -11.76 -12.54
N ALA A 23 5.20 -11.04 -11.43
CA ALA A 23 3.92 -11.06 -10.71
C ALA A 23 2.78 -10.54 -11.59
N ILE A 24 2.99 -9.45 -12.32
CA ILE A 24 2.02 -8.89 -13.26
C ILE A 24 1.76 -9.87 -14.41
N LYS A 25 2.83 -10.39 -15.06
CA LYS A 25 2.70 -11.33 -16.17
C LYS A 25 1.93 -12.60 -15.79
N GLN A 26 2.13 -13.10 -14.57
CA GLN A 26 1.45 -14.29 -14.05
C GLN A 26 0.10 -13.97 -13.38
N LYS A 27 -0.31 -12.69 -13.32
CA LYS A 27 -1.48 -12.23 -12.56
C LYS A 27 -1.48 -12.74 -11.11
N TYR A 28 -0.30 -12.86 -10.51
CA TYR A 28 -0.10 -13.42 -9.18
C TYR A 28 -0.19 -12.32 -8.12
N PHE A 29 -1.43 -12.07 -7.66
CA PHE A 29 -1.75 -10.94 -6.78
C PHE A 29 -0.99 -10.97 -5.44
N ASP A 30 -0.70 -12.14 -4.88
CA ASP A 30 0.01 -12.23 -3.60
C ASP A 30 1.44 -11.68 -3.68
N SER A 31 2.15 -12.01 -4.76
CA SER A 31 3.49 -11.46 -5.02
C SER A 31 3.43 -9.98 -5.34
N PHE A 32 2.49 -9.56 -6.20
CA PHE A 32 2.25 -8.14 -6.48
C PHE A 32 2.01 -7.35 -5.19
N SER A 33 1.08 -7.83 -4.36
CA SER A 33 0.67 -7.18 -3.11
C SER A 33 1.85 -7.01 -2.16
N ALA A 34 2.64 -8.06 -1.97
CA ALA A 34 3.83 -8.03 -1.12
C ALA A 34 4.87 -7.03 -1.64
N LEU A 35 5.17 -7.04 -2.93
CA LEU A 35 6.16 -6.15 -3.55
C LEU A 35 5.72 -4.69 -3.51
N THR A 36 4.46 -4.41 -3.81
CA THR A 36 3.88 -3.06 -3.82
C THR A 36 3.94 -2.44 -2.42
N MET A 37 3.47 -3.15 -1.39
CA MET A 37 3.52 -2.66 -0.01
C MET A 37 4.96 -2.49 0.48
N ALA A 38 5.87 -3.41 0.14
CA ALA A 38 7.28 -3.32 0.53
C ALA A 38 8.00 -2.14 -0.14
N ASN A 39 7.71 -1.87 -1.42
CA ASN A 39 8.25 -0.72 -2.14
C ASN A 39 7.78 0.60 -1.54
N SER A 40 6.48 0.73 -1.27
CA SER A 40 5.94 1.94 -0.65
C SER A 40 6.56 2.18 0.74
N ASN A 41 6.60 1.15 1.61
CA ASN A 41 7.20 1.29 2.93
C ASN A 41 8.67 1.75 2.84
N GLN A 42 9.45 1.15 1.95
CA GLN A 42 10.87 1.48 1.81
C GLN A 42 11.11 2.88 1.24
N PHE A 43 10.26 3.32 0.30
CA PHE A 43 10.29 4.70 -0.19
C PHE A 43 10.15 5.69 0.97
N HIS A 44 9.13 5.49 1.83
CA HIS A 44 8.90 6.35 3.00
C HIS A 44 9.98 6.24 4.07
N THR A 45 10.61 5.07 4.25
CA THR A 45 11.79 4.92 5.12
C THR A 45 12.99 5.74 4.62
N ILE A 46 13.19 5.81 3.30
CA ILE A 46 14.29 6.60 2.73
C ILE A 46 14.00 8.09 2.83
N CYS A 47 12.74 8.51 2.66
CA CYS A 47 12.31 9.88 2.95
C CYS A 47 12.56 10.27 4.41
N LEU A 48 12.39 9.33 5.35
CA LEU A 48 12.70 9.57 6.76
C LEU A 48 14.22 9.68 7.04
N ASP A 49 15.06 9.02 6.24
CA ASP A 49 16.53 9.03 6.34
C ASP A 49 17.18 10.28 5.70
N THR A 50 16.40 11.20 5.11
CA THR A 50 16.95 12.45 4.57
C THR A 50 17.25 13.46 5.67
N GLN A 51 18.07 14.47 5.35
CA GLN A 51 18.36 15.58 6.26
C GLN A 51 18.06 16.91 5.53
N PRO A 52 16.99 17.65 5.89
CA PRO A 52 16.01 17.33 6.94
C PRO A 52 15.12 16.11 6.58
N PRO A 53 14.48 15.45 7.57
CA PRO A 53 13.59 14.31 7.32
C PRO A 53 12.30 14.74 6.61
N ILE A 54 11.83 13.91 5.68
CA ILE A 54 10.60 14.15 4.91
C ILE A 54 9.48 13.22 5.40
N PHE A 55 8.36 13.79 5.81
CA PHE A 55 7.18 13.06 6.31
C PHE A 55 6.00 13.19 5.35
N TYR A 56 5.65 12.10 4.66
CA TYR A 56 4.45 12.03 3.82
C TYR A 56 3.27 11.33 4.50
N LEU A 57 3.55 10.34 5.36
CA LEU A 57 2.53 9.54 6.03
C LEU A 57 2.05 10.23 7.31
N ASN A 58 0.74 10.19 7.55
CA ASN A 58 0.14 10.69 8.80
C ASN A 58 -0.53 9.54 9.58
N ASN A 59 -1.17 9.87 10.70
CA ASN A 59 -1.86 8.89 11.56
C ASN A 59 -2.95 8.10 10.82
N VAL A 60 -3.64 8.72 9.86
CA VAL A 60 -4.64 8.07 9.01
C VAL A 60 -3.96 7.08 8.06
N SER A 61 -2.87 7.49 7.40
CA SER A 61 -2.06 6.60 6.55
C SER A 61 -1.59 5.37 7.32
N HIS A 62 -1.09 5.54 8.55
CA HIS A 62 -0.67 4.43 9.42
C HIS A 62 -1.83 3.52 9.82
N SER A 63 -3.01 4.09 10.10
CA SER A 63 -4.22 3.33 10.39
C SER A 63 -4.66 2.48 9.19
N ILE A 64 -4.60 3.02 7.97
CA ILE A 64 -4.90 2.28 6.74
C ILE A 64 -3.91 1.12 6.56
N ILE A 65 -2.61 1.37 6.75
CA ILE A 65 -1.57 0.32 6.71
C ILE A 65 -1.91 -0.82 7.69
N ALA A 66 -2.29 -0.48 8.92
CA ALA A 66 -2.62 -1.45 9.95
C ALA A 66 -3.86 -2.29 9.59
N VAL A 67 -4.91 -1.64 9.09
CA VAL A 67 -6.15 -2.30 8.66
C VAL A 67 -5.88 -3.28 7.52
N ILE A 68 -5.16 -2.86 6.46
CA ILE A 68 -4.85 -3.71 5.31
C ILE A 68 -3.94 -4.89 5.71
N LYS A 69 -2.93 -4.66 6.56
CA LYS A 69 -2.08 -5.74 7.09
C LYS A 69 -2.90 -6.76 7.89
N LYS A 70 -3.82 -6.29 8.75
CA LYS A 70 -4.69 -7.17 9.54
C LYS A 70 -5.66 -7.96 8.66
N LEU A 71 -6.24 -7.32 7.63
CA LEU A 71 -7.10 -7.95 6.64
C LEU A 71 -6.37 -9.08 5.90
N ASN A 72 -5.17 -8.81 5.39
CA ASN A 72 -4.36 -9.80 4.68
C ASN A 72 -3.94 -10.95 5.60
N ARG A 73 -3.55 -10.67 6.85
CA ARG A 73 -3.20 -11.70 7.83
C ARG A 73 -4.39 -12.62 8.13
N ALA A 74 -5.57 -12.05 8.35
CA ALA A 74 -6.79 -12.82 8.60
C ALA A 74 -7.21 -13.67 7.39
N SER A 75 -6.97 -13.18 6.17
CA SER A 75 -7.20 -13.94 4.94
C SER A 75 -6.26 -15.13 4.81
N LYS A 76 -4.96 -14.91 5.03
CA LYS A 76 -3.92 -15.95 5.02
C LYS A 76 -4.14 -17.04 6.06
N ALA A 77 -4.57 -16.65 7.27
CA ALA A 77 -4.91 -17.62 8.32
C ALA A 77 -6.07 -18.56 7.91
N LYS A 78 -6.90 -18.16 6.94
CA LYS A 78 -8.00 -18.97 6.39
C LYS A 78 -7.60 -19.73 5.11
N GLY A 79 -6.31 -19.82 4.80
CA GLY A 79 -5.81 -20.46 3.57
C GLY A 79 -6.02 -19.64 2.30
N ASN A 80 -6.43 -18.38 2.40
CA ASN A 80 -6.60 -17.49 1.24
C ASN A 80 -5.37 -16.60 1.04
N GLY A 81 -5.23 -16.02 -0.15
CA GLY A 81 -4.16 -15.06 -0.45
C GLY A 81 -4.37 -13.67 0.18
N CYS A 82 -3.52 -12.73 -0.23
CA CYS A 82 -3.70 -11.31 0.03
C CYS A 82 -5.02 -10.81 -0.57
N LEU A 83 -5.74 -9.97 0.17
CA LEU A 83 -7.01 -9.40 -0.30
C LEU A 83 -6.84 -8.01 -0.91
N ALA A 84 -5.88 -7.24 -0.41
CA ALA A 84 -5.60 -5.89 -0.85
C ALA A 84 -4.10 -5.56 -0.72
N ALA A 85 -3.65 -4.52 -1.40
CA ALA A 85 -2.30 -3.97 -1.29
C ALA A 85 -2.42 -2.45 -1.19
N TYR A 86 -1.63 -1.81 -0.33
CA TYR A 86 -1.56 -0.35 -0.27
C TYR A 86 -0.27 0.15 -0.91
N THR A 87 -0.32 1.37 -1.45
CA THR A 87 0.85 2.18 -1.78
C THR A 87 0.55 3.65 -1.48
N PHE A 88 1.60 4.41 -1.21
CA PHE A 88 1.58 5.83 -0.89
C PHE A 88 2.71 6.48 -1.67
N ASP A 89 2.40 7.58 -2.36
CA ASP A 89 3.38 8.40 -3.08
C ASP A 89 3.82 9.57 -2.18
N ALA A 90 4.07 10.75 -2.75
CA ALA A 90 4.48 11.95 -2.02
C ALA A 90 3.31 12.67 -1.30
N SER A 91 2.36 11.91 -0.74
CA SER A 91 1.21 12.42 0.00
C SER A 91 0.67 11.38 1.00
N PRO A 92 -0.18 11.79 1.97
CA PRO A 92 -0.81 10.85 2.90
C PRO A 92 -1.90 9.96 2.26
N THR A 93 -2.22 10.19 0.99
CA THR A 93 -3.26 9.48 0.24
C THR A 93 -2.88 8.02 -0.01
N ALA A 94 -3.74 7.11 0.45
CA ALA A 94 -3.59 5.69 0.20
C ALA A 94 -4.16 5.32 -1.17
N VAL A 95 -3.35 4.69 -2.00
CA VAL A 95 -3.84 3.94 -3.16
C VAL A 95 -3.93 2.46 -2.77
N ILE A 96 -5.13 1.88 -2.87
CA ILE A 96 -5.38 0.49 -2.51
C ILE A 96 -5.72 -0.32 -3.76
N TYR A 97 -4.92 -1.33 -4.06
CA TYR A 97 -5.17 -2.31 -5.10
C TYR A 97 -5.87 -3.54 -4.53
N ALA A 98 -6.89 -4.04 -5.22
CA ALA A 98 -7.52 -5.32 -4.88
C ALA A 98 -8.12 -5.98 -6.12
N PRO A 99 -8.16 -7.34 -6.19
CA PRO A 99 -8.94 -8.05 -7.19
C PRO A 99 -10.42 -7.69 -7.08
N GLN A 100 -11.13 -7.65 -8.21
CA GLN A 100 -12.56 -7.31 -8.26
C GLN A 100 -13.41 -8.13 -7.27
N ARG A 101 -13.15 -9.43 -7.14
CA ARG A 101 -13.83 -10.32 -6.18
C ARG A 101 -13.69 -9.89 -4.71
N ASN A 102 -12.66 -9.13 -4.36
CA ASN A 102 -12.41 -8.67 -2.99
C ASN A 102 -12.97 -7.27 -2.75
N MET A 103 -13.44 -6.57 -3.79
CA MET A 103 -13.78 -5.15 -3.75
C MET A 103 -14.88 -4.84 -2.75
N HIS A 104 -15.98 -5.60 -2.78
CA HIS A 104 -17.11 -5.40 -1.87
C HIS A 104 -16.69 -5.54 -0.39
N LYS A 105 -15.90 -6.57 -0.08
CA LYS A 105 -15.38 -6.81 1.27
C LYS A 105 -14.43 -5.70 1.72
N LEU A 106 -13.58 -5.23 0.82
CA LEU A 106 -12.65 -4.14 1.09
C LEU A 106 -13.39 -2.82 1.35
N LEU A 107 -14.34 -2.46 0.49
CA LEU A 107 -15.13 -1.23 0.61
C LEU A 107 -15.90 -1.19 1.94
N ASN A 108 -16.59 -2.27 2.30
CA ASN A 108 -17.32 -2.36 3.56
C ASN A 108 -16.38 -2.22 4.77
N LEU A 109 -15.19 -2.81 4.71
CA LEU A 109 -14.19 -2.66 5.76
C LEU A 109 -13.70 -1.21 5.87
N ILE A 110 -13.37 -0.57 4.74
CA ILE A 110 -12.88 0.81 4.72
C ILE A 110 -13.95 1.75 5.26
N LEU A 111 -15.20 1.65 4.79
CA LEU A 111 -16.30 2.49 5.27
C LEU A 111 -16.62 2.29 6.76
N HIS A 112 -16.40 1.08 7.27
CA HIS A 112 -16.59 0.79 8.70
C HIS A 112 -15.53 1.48 9.59
N TYR A 113 -14.25 1.47 9.19
CA TYR A 113 -13.17 2.08 9.98
C TYR A 113 -12.92 3.57 9.67
N PHE A 114 -13.27 4.00 8.46
CA PHE A 114 -13.05 5.35 7.94
C PHE A 114 -14.35 5.86 7.28
N PRO A 115 -15.38 6.20 8.08
CA PRO A 115 -16.65 6.65 7.55
C PRO A 115 -16.48 7.94 6.75
N LEU A 116 -17.18 8.02 5.62
CA LEU A 116 -17.22 9.24 4.81
C LEU A 116 -17.85 10.37 5.65
N PRO A 117 -17.18 11.51 5.84
CA PRO A 117 -17.84 12.66 6.42
C PRO A 117 -18.99 13.06 5.51
N GLY A 118 -20.16 13.34 6.10
CA GLY A 118 -21.27 13.93 5.36
C GLY A 118 -20.81 15.20 4.63
N LEU A 119 -21.51 15.55 3.54
CA LEU A 119 -21.22 16.62 2.56
C LEU A 119 -21.01 18.06 3.12
N ARG A 120 -20.74 18.26 4.42
CA ARG A 120 -20.45 19.55 5.05
C ARG A 120 -19.17 19.43 5.89
N GLY A 121 -18.08 20.01 5.38
CA GLY A 121 -16.82 20.19 6.09
C GLY A 121 -15.75 19.18 5.70
N ARG A 122 -14.73 19.66 4.98
CA ARG A 122 -13.66 18.86 4.35
C ARG A 122 -12.92 17.97 5.36
N MET A 123 -13.19 16.67 5.31
CA MET A 123 -12.16 15.63 5.42
C MET A 123 -12.28 14.79 4.15
N GLN A 124 -11.42 15.04 3.18
CA GLN A 124 -11.38 14.22 1.97
C GLN A 124 -10.87 12.84 2.38
N LEU A 125 -11.63 11.78 2.12
CA LEU A 125 -11.09 10.44 2.27
C LEU A 125 -10.04 10.27 1.20
N ASP A 126 -8.79 10.42 1.60
CA ASP A 126 -7.61 10.27 0.76
C ASP A 126 -7.34 8.78 0.50
N ILE A 127 -8.34 8.06 -0.02
CA ILE A 127 -8.26 6.65 -0.39
C ILE A 127 -8.72 6.51 -1.85
N CYS A 128 -7.79 6.12 -2.72
CA CYS A 128 -8.08 5.75 -4.11
C CYS A 128 -8.05 4.23 -4.22
N ILE A 129 -9.16 3.60 -4.60
CA ILE A 129 -9.22 2.15 -4.79
C ILE A 129 -9.12 1.84 -6.28
N ARG A 130 -8.17 0.98 -6.66
CA ARG A 130 -7.94 0.57 -8.05
C ARG A 130 -8.23 -0.92 -8.23
N MET A 131 -9.04 -1.19 -9.24
CA MET A 131 -9.21 -2.51 -9.84
C MET A 131 -8.20 -2.65 -10.97
N ASP A 132 -7.71 -3.87 -11.20
CA ASP A 132 -6.86 -4.30 -12.34
C ASP A 132 -5.35 -4.34 -12.10
N ILE A 133 -4.85 -5.58 -11.94
CA ILE A 133 -3.47 -6.02 -12.20
C ILE A 133 -3.56 -7.36 -12.94
#